data_AF-A0A3D2B9Y9-F1
#
_entry.id   AF-A0A3D2B9Y9-F1
#
_cell.length_a   1.000
_cell.length_b   1.000
_cell.length_c   1.000
_cell.angle_alpha   90.00
_cell.angle_beta   90.00
_cell.angle_gamma   90.00
#
_symmetry.space_group_name_H-M   'P 1'
#
loop_
_entity.id
_entity.type
_entity.pdbx_description
1 polymer ?
#
loop_
_entity_poly.entity_id
_entity_poly.type
_entity_poly.pdbx_seq_one_letter_code
_entity_poly.pdbx_strand_id
1 'polypeptide(L)'
;MDTSLAEDVQHTATRLQKESFFFMSPYRSFTTSGCFARFSTPAVGGDDPASPFQQQLKQAFANAKAAGISNPVMVGAIPFDTRQPSSLFIPERWQSFARPARQQSARYATQSGPLTVKSRTEIPAQLAFEEMVARAAALTATPRVNKVVLSRLIDIATEEKLDSGALLEKLIAQNPASFNFHVPLEDGGVLLGASP
;
A
#
# COMPACT_ATOMS: atom_id res chain seq x y z
N MET A 1 -25.02 -41.74 -6.65
CA MET A 1 -23.88 -41.59 -7.55
C MET A 1 -24.30 -40.66 -8.65
N ASP A 2 -23.79 -39.44 -8.64
CA ASP A 2 -23.66 -38.58 -9.83
C ASP A 2 -22.60 -37.53 -9.49
N THR A 3 -21.37 -37.93 -9.75
CA THR A 3 -20.16 -37.11 -9.81
C THR A 3 -20.08 -36.49 -11.20
N SER A 4 -20.08 -35.15 -11.32
CA SER A 4 -19.77 -34.38 -12.54
C SER A 4 -20.16 -32.91 -12.27
N LEU A 5 -19.35 -31.85 -12.33
CA LEU A 5 -17.99 -31.52 -12.75
C LEU A 5 -17.57 -30.34 -11.84
N ALA A 6 -16.43 -30.34 -11.15
CA ALA A 6 -15.18 -29.85 -11.72
C ALA A 6 -15.33 -28.54 -12.51
N GLU A 7 -15.73 -27.45 -11.85
CA GLU A 7 -15.03 -26.18 -12.08
C GLU A 7 -13.99 -26.04 -10.96
N ASP A 8 -12.92 -26.82 -11.08
CA ASP A 8 -11.64 -26.41 -10.54
C ASP A 8 -11.26 -25.13 -11.30
N VAL A 9 -11.76 -24.00 -10.80
CA VAL A 9 -11.16 -22.71 -11.07
C VAL A 9 -9.82 -22.76 -10.35
N GLN A 10 -8.84 -23.38 -11.02
CA GLN A 10 -7.44 -23.05 -10.88
C GLN A 10 -7.31 -21.58 -11.26
N HIS A 11 -7.73 -20.70 -10.35
CA HIS A 11 -7.10 -19.41 -10.19
C HIS A 11 -5.67 -19.73 -9.76
N THR A 12 -4.83 -20.05 -10.73
CA THR A 12 -3.43 -19.64 -10.69
C THR A 12 -3.47 -18.13 -10.53
N ALA A 13 -3.56 -17.69 -9.27
CA ALA A 13 -3.47 -16.31 -8.90
C ALA A 13 -2.17 -15.80 -9.49
N THR A 14 -2.27 -15.09 -10.61
CA THR A 14 -1.10 -14.56 -11.29
C THR A 14 -0.45 -13.63 -10.30
N ARG A 15 0.82 -13.90 -9.97
CA ARG A 15 1.58 -13.13 -8.99
C ARG A 15 1.48 -11.64 -9.38
N LEU A 16 1.12 -10.79 -8.42
CA LEU A 16 0.95 -9.36 -8.67
C LEU A 16 2.28 -8.79 -9.19
N GLN A 17 2.20 -8.06 -10.30
CA GLN A 17 3.34 -7.34 -10.86
C GLN A 17 3.76 -6.21 -9.93
N LYS A 18 5.06 -5.90 -9.91
CA LYS A 18 5.63 -4.88 -9.01
C LYS A 18 5.07 -3.48 -9.27
N GLU A 19 4.67 -3.21 -10.50
CA GLU A 19 4.15 -1.93 -10.98
C GLU A 19 2.62 -1.81 -10.81
N SER A 20 1.94 -2.86 -10.35
CA SER A 20 0.49 -2.86 -10.14
C SER A 20 0.14 -2.39 -8.72
N PHE A 21 -0.86 -1.52 -8.60
CA PHE A 21 -1.49 -1.25 -7.31
C PHE A 21 -2.44 -2.39 -6.95
N PHE A 22 -2.50 -2.72 -5.66
CA PHE A 22 -3.47 -3.65 -5.08
C PHE A 22 -4.03 -3.07 -3.79
N PHE A 23 -5.34 -3.19 -3.62
CA PHE A 23 -6.01 -2.89 -2.37
C PHE A 23 -7.08 -3.94 -2.07
N MET A 24 -7.07 -4.49 -0.87
CA MET A 24 -8.06 -5.46 -0.40
C MET A 24 -8.69 -4.94 0.89
N SER A 25 -9.99 -4.68 0.82
CA SER A 25 -10.79 -4.21 1.96
C SER A 25 -12.17 -4.87 1.99
N PRO A 26 -12.90 -4.80 3.12
CA PRO A 26 -14.31 -5.21 3.18
C PRO A 26 -15.23 -4.42 2.24
N TYR A 27 -14.84 -3.20 1.85
CA TYR A 27 -15.66 -2.33 1.00
C TYR A 27 -15.44 -2.61 -0.49
N ARG A 28 -14.22 -2.40 -0.99
CA ARG A 28 -13.83 -2.67 -2.38
C ARG A 28 -12.45 -3.29 -2.42
N SER A 29 -12.28 -4.26 -3.30
CA SER A 29 -11.02 -4.97 -3.51
C SER A 29 -10.70 -5.01 -5.00
N PHE A 30 -9.56 -4.48 -5.40
CA PHE A 30 -9.19 -4.34 -6.81
C PHE A 30 -7.67 -4.23 -7.02
N THR A 31 -7.26 -4.53 -8.25
CA THR A 31 -5.91 -4.31 -8.77
C THR A 31 -5.94 -3.29 -9.89
N THR A 32 -4.77 -2.77 -10.26
CA THR A 32 -4.62 -1.87 -11.42
C THR A 32 -3.58 -2.37 -12.42
N SER A 33 -3.67 -1.84 -13.63
CA SER A 33 -2.68 -2.04 -14.70
C SER A 33 -2.43 -0.73 -15.45
N GLY A 34 -1.19 -0.50 -15.83
CA GLY A 34 -0.76 0.73 -16.51
C GLY A 34 -0.76 1.95 -15.59
N CYS A 35 -0.24 3.06 -16.12
CA CYS A 35 -0.17 4.35 -15.45
C CYS A 35 -0.46 5.44 -16.46
N PHE A 36 -1.70 5.94 -16.45
CA PHE A 36 -2.14 7.02 -17.34
C PHE A 36 -1.50 8.36 -16.95
N ALA A 37 -1.55 8.70 -15.66
CA ALA A 37 -1.00 9.97 -15.17
C ALA A 37 -0.53 9.85 -13.73
N ARG A 38 0.70 10.30 -13.45
CA ARG A 38 1.22 10.49 -12.09
C ARG A 38 0.66 11.79 -11.51
N PHE A 39 0.48 11.83 -10.19
CA PHE A 39 -0.07 12.94 -9.45
C PHE A 39 0.74 13.15 -8.17
N SER A 40 1.60 14.17 -8.18
CA SER A 40 2.55 14.46 -7.10
C SER A 40 2.20 15.70 -6.27
N THR A 41 1.05 16.32 -6.53
CA THR A 41 0.59 17.51 -5.82
C THR A 41 0.52 17.25 -4.31
N PRO A 42 1.14 18.08 -3.46
CA PRO A 42 1.03 17.97 -2.01
C PRO A 42 -0.43 18.05 -1.54
N ALA A 43 -0.78 17.24 -0.56
CA ALA A 43 -2.15 17.10 -0.05
C ALA A 43 -2.51 18.11 1.06
N VAL A 44 -1.61 19.01 1.42
CA VAL A 44 -1.85 20.06 2.43
C VAL A 44 -3.06 20.93 2.03
N GLY A 45 -4.00 21.11 2.96
CA GLY A 45 -5.25 21.82 2.72
C GLY A 45 -6.23 21.09 1.80
N GLY A 46 -5.99 19.80 1.51
CA GLY A 46 -6.83 18.99 0.62
C GLY A 46 -8.26 18.75 1.13
N ASP A 47 -8.55 19.13 2.37
CA ASP A 47 -9.90 19.20 2.95
C ASP A 47 -10.75 20.33 2.33
N ASP A 48 -10.13 21.40 1.82
CA ASP A 48 -10.81 22.47 1.10
C ASP A 48 -11.02 22.07 -0.38
N PRO A 49 -12.26 22.01 -0.89
CA PRO A 49 -12.57 21.75 -2.30
C PRO A 49 -11.97 22.75 -3.31
N ALA A 50 -11.58 23.94 -2.84
CA ALA A 50 -10.92 24.99 -3.61
C ALA A 50 -9.39 24.91 -3.55
N SER A 51 -8.80 24.01 -2.75
CA SER A 51 -7.35 23.85 -2.63
C SER A 51 -6.68 23.47 -3.96
N PRO A 52 -5.38 23.78 -4.15
CA PRO A 52 -4.63 23.36 -5.32
C PRO A 52 -4.69 21.84 -5.56
N PHE A 53 -4.66 21.05 -4.47
CA PHE A 53 -4.79 19.59 -4.55
C PHE A 53 -6.12 19.18 -5.19
N GLN A 54 -7.26 19.69 -4.69
CA GLN A 54 -8.58 19.33 -5.19
C GLN A 54 -8.84 19.82 -6.61
N GLN A 55 -8.37 21.04 -6.96
CA GLN A 55 -8.48 21.57 -8.31
C GLN A 55 -7.70 20.73 -9.33
N GLN A 56 -6.44 20.38 -9.00
CA GLN A 56 -5.62 19.54 -9.87
C GLN A 56 -6.15 18.11 -9.95
N LEU A 57 -6.70 17.56 -8.86
CA LEU A 57 -7.33 16.24 -8.86
C LEU A 57 -8.54 16.20 -9.80
N LYS A 58 -9.41 17.21 -9.73
CA LYS A 58 -10.56 17.36 -10.66
C LYS A 58 -10.09 17.44 -12.11
N GLN A 59 -9.04 18.22 -12.38
CA GLN A 59 -8.47 18.33 -13.71
C GLN A 59 -7.88 17.01 -14.22
N ALA A 60 -7.15 16.27 -13.36
CA ALA A 60 -6.59 14.97 -13.71
C ALA A 60 -7.68 13.96 -14.08
N PHE A 61 -8.80 13.93 -13.33
CA PHE A 61 -9.95 13.11 -13.67
C PHE A 61 -10.64 13.54 -14.96
N ALA A 62 -10.79 14.84 -15.21
CA ALA A 62 -11.35 15.35 -16.47
C ALA A 62 -10.49 14.94 -17.68
N ASN A 63 -9.17 15.05 -17.55
CA ASN A 63 -8.21 14.65 -18.58
C ASN A 63 -8.28 13.14 -18.86
N ALA A 64 -8.35 12.31 -17.81
CA ALA A 64 -8.49 10.86 -17.97
C ALA A 64 -9.78 10.46 -18.70
N LYS A 65 -10.90 11.11 -18.36
CA LYS A 65 -12.19 10.88 -19.05
C LYS A 65 -12.14 11.33 -20.51
N ALA A 66 -11.55 12.49 -20.78
CA ALA A 66 -11.37 12.99 -22.14
C ALA A 66 -10.47 12.07 -22.99
N ALA A 67 -9.51 11.38 -22.36
CA ALA A 67 -8.67 10.37 -22.99
C ALA A 67 -9.32 8.97 -23.13
N GLY A 68 -10.60 8.83 -22.76
CA GLY A 68 -11.36 7.59 -22.95
C GLY A 68 -11.35 6.62 -21.75
N ILE A 69 -10.79 7.01 -20.61
CA ILE A 69 -10.90 6.21 -19.38
C ILE A 69 -12.29 6.46 -18.76
N SER A 70 -13.19 5.47 -18.88
CA SER A 70 -14.60 5.61 -18.50
C SER A 70 -14.80 5.87 -17.00
N ASN A 71 -14.10 5.11 -16.14
CA ASN A 71 -14.22 5.16 -14.69
C ASN A 71 -12.83 5.35 -14.06
N PRO A 72 -12.20 6.53 -14.19
CA PRO A 72 -10.87 6.74 -13.66
C PRO A 72 -10.92 6.72 -12.12
N VAL A 73 -9.88 6.12 -11.53
CA VAL A 73 -9.64 6.08 -10.07
C VAL A 73 -8.29 6.71 -9.79
N MET A 74 -8.15 7.36 -8.63
CA MET A 74 -6.85 7.84 -8.13
C MET A 74 -6.42 6.88 -7.03
N VAL A 75 -5.21 6.32 -7.14
CA VAL A 75 -4.66 5.35 -6.19
C VAL A 75 -3.24 5.75 -5.80
N GLY A 76 -2.76 5.25 -4.66
CA GLY A 76 -1.39 5.45 -4.21
C GLY A 76 -1.30 5.76 -2.72
N ALA A 77 -0.33 6.58 -2.33
CA ALA A 77 -0.09 6.97 -0.95
C ALA A 77 0.15 8.48 -0.81
N ILE A 78 -0.27 9.05 0.31
CA ILE A 78 0.03 10.43 0.73
C ILE A 78 1.00 10.34 1.91
N PRO A 79 2.10 11.12 1.93
CA PRO A 79 3.07 11.09 3.01
C PRO A 79 2.50 11.62 4.33
N PHE A 80 3.15 11.27 5.45
CA PHE A 80 2.75 11.74 6.78
C PHE A 80 2.75 13.28 6.87
N ASP A 81 3.77 13.93 6.33
CA ASP A 81 3.78 15.38 6.14
C ASP A 81 3.12 15.72 4.79
N THR A 82 1.87 16.18 4.84
CA THR A 82 1.05 16.44 3.65
C THR A 82 1.54 17.60 2.79
N ARG A 83 2.55 18.36 3.25
CA ARG A 83 3.24 19.38 2.44
C ARG A 83 4.23 18.78 1.46
N GLN A 84 4.65 17.53 1.69
CA GLN A 84 5.52 16.80 0.76
C GLN A 84 4.72 16.26 -0.43
N PRO A 85 5.39 15.97 -1.56
CA PRO A 85 4.74 15.41 -2.74
C PRO A 85 3.98 14.11 -2.44
N SER A 86 2.80 13.97 -3.03
CA SER A 86 2.03 12.73 -2.96
C SER A 86 2.61 11.68 -3.92
N SER A 87 2.39 10.39 -3.63
CA SER A 87 2.71 9.28 -4.54
C SER A 87 1.42 8.68 -5.07
N LEU A 88 0.69 9.46 -5.88
CA LEU A 88 -0.61 9.08 -6.44
C LEU A 88 -0.53 8.92 -7.97
N PHE A 89 -1.44 8.14 -8.53
CA PHE A 89 -1.59 8.02 -9.98
C PHE A 89 -2.98 7.53 -10.40
N ILE A 90 -3.34 7.83 -11.64
CA ILE A 90 -4.49 7.25 -12.34
C ILE A 90 -3.98 6.08 -13.17
N PRO A 91 -4.45 4.84 -12.95
CA PRO A 91 -4.10 3.71 -13.80
C PRO A 91 -4.87 3.76 -15.12
N GLU A 92 -4.41 3.01 -16.12
CA GLU A 92 -5.16 2.86 -17.37
C GLU A 92 -6.40 1.99 -17.16
N ARG A 93 -6.29 0.95 -16.34
CA ARG A 93 -7.37 0.01 -16.04
C ARG A 93 -7.32 -0.45 -14.58
N TRP A 94 -8.47 -0.83 -14.05
CA TRP A 94 -8.59 -1.51 -12.77
C TRP A 94 -9.57 -2.68 -12.87
N GLN A 95 -9.36 -3.70 -12.04
CA GLN A 95 -10.17 -4.92 -12.02
C GLN A 95 -10.51 -5.26 -10.58
N SER A 96 -11.81 -5.42 -10.30
CA SER A 96 -12.26 -5.89 -8.99
C SER A 96 -12.02 -7.38 -8.83
N PHE A 97 -11.82 -7.82 -7.58
CA PHE A 97 -11.79 -9.22 -7.23
C PHE A 97 -12.54 -9.47 -5.92
N ALA A 98 -13.00 -10.71 -5.73
CA ALA A 98 -13.68 -11.10 -4.50
C ALA A 98 -12.66 -11.32 -3.37
N ARG A 99 -12.79 -10.56 -2.28
CA ARG A 99 -11.92 -10.70 -1.10
C ARG A 99 -11.89 -12.13 -0.53
N PRO A 100 -13.01 -12.86 -0.36
CA PRO A 100 -12.96 -14.24 0.14
C PRO A 100 -12.16 -15.18 -0.76
N ALA A 101 -12.31 -15.05 -2.09
CA ALA A 101 -11.55 -15.85 -3.04
C ALA A 101 -10.05 -15.55 -2.95
N ARG A 102 -9.68 -14.26 -2.81
CA ARG A 102 -8.29 -13.84 -2.66
C ARG A 102 -7.65 -14.32 -1.35
N GLN A 103 -8.40 -14.28 -0.25
CA GLN A 103 -7.96 -14.83 1.03
C GLN A 103 -7.71 -16.34 0.94
N GLN A 104 -8.60 -17.06 0.27
CA GLN A 104 -8.45 -18.50 0.07
C GLN A 104 -7.24 -18.82 -0.80
N SER A 105 -7.05 -18.12 -1.93
CA SER A 105 -5.91 -18.37 -2.82
C SER A 105 -4.56 -18.08 -2.14
N ALA A 106 -4.47 -17.01 -1.34
CA ALA A 106 -3.25 -16.61 -0.66
C ALA A 106 -2.72 -17.69 0.31
N ARG A 107 -3.62 -18.49 0.91
CA ARG A 107 -3.23 -19.60 1.81
C ARG A 107 -2.47 -20.72 1.11
N TYR A 108 -2.71 -20.91 -0.18
CA TYR A 108 -2.08 -21.96 -0.99
C TYR A 108 -1.05 -21.41 -1.97
N ALA A 109 -0.71 -20.11 -1.87
CA ALA A 109 0.29 -19.51 -2.73
C ALA A 109 1.65 -20.21 -2.54
N THR A 110 2.33 -20.50 -3.65
CA THR A 110 3.63 -21.15 -3.62
C THR A 110 4.61 -20.33 -2.78
N GLN A 111 5.23 -20.99 -1.80
CA GLN A 111 6.22 -20.35 -0.97
C GLN A 111 7.42 -19.94 -1.82
N SER A 112 7.84 -18.68 -1.67
CA SER A 112 9.16 -18.29 -2.16
C SER A 112 10.23 -18.90 -1.28
N GLY A 113 11.39 -19.18 -1.88
CA GLY A 113 12.56 -19.72 -1.19
C GLY A 113 13.00 -18.84 -0.01
N PRO A 114 13.88 -19.38 0.85
CA PRO A 114 14.44 -18.63 1.96
C PRO A 114 15.15 -17.37 1.46
N LEU A 115 15.13 -16.31 2.27
CA LEU A 115 15.88 -15.08 2.04
C LEU A 115 17.02 -15.01 3.05
N THR A 116 18.19 -14.57 2.59
CA THR A 116 19.37 -14.39 3.42
C THR A 116 19.47 -12.93 3.83
N VAL A 117 19.38 -12.65 5.14
CA VAL A 117 19.51 -11.29 5.68
C VAL A 117 20.98 -10.94 5.79
N LYS A 118 21.41 -9.98 4.96
CA LYS A 118 22.77 -9.42 4.97
C LYS A 118 22.98 -8.46 6.12
N SER A 119 21.98 -7.63 6.41
CA SER A 119 22.01 -6.71 7.55
C SER A 119 20.61 -6.41 8.06
N ARG A 120 20.55 -6.10 9.36
CA ARG A 120 19.37 -5.61 10.06
C ARG A 120 19.79 -4.49 11.01
N THR A 121 19.21 -3.31 10.85
CA THR A 121 19.58 -2.12 11.62
C THR A 121 18.33 -1.47 12.20
N GLU A 122 18.34 -1.20 13.51
CA GLU A 122 17.27 -0.46 14.18
C GLU A 122 17.57 1.04 14.17
N ILE A 123 16.59 1.86 13.80
CA ILE A 123 16.76 3.30 13.63
C ILE A 123 15.61 4.06 14.32
N PRO A 124 15.86 4.71 15.46
CA PRO A 124 17.05 4.57 16.30
C PRO A 124 17.09 3.20 17.01
N ALA A 125 18.25 2.87 17.59
CA ALA A 125 18.40 1.71 18.48
C ALA A 125 17.57 1.87 19.77
N GLN A 126 17.33 0.76 20.46
CA GLN A 126 16.43 0.68 21.63
C GLN A 126 16.65 1.79 22.67
N LEU A 127 17.86 1.92 23.24
CA LEU A 127 18.13 2.88 24.31
C LEU A 127 17.84 4.32 23.88
N ALA A 128 18.24 4.69 22.66
CA ALA A 128 17.96 6.01 22.12
C ALA A 128 16.45 6.23 21.89
N PHE A 129 15.71 5.20 21.48
CA PHE A 129 14.25 5.30 21.38
C PHE A 129 13.57 5.47 22.75
N GLU A 130 14.04 4.75 23.78
CA GLU A 130 13.55 4.88 25.16
C GLU A 130 13.78 6.29 25.71
N GLU A 131 14.94 6.89 25.46
CA GLU A 131 15.22 8.28 25.81
C GLU A 131 14.29 9.28 25.10
N MET A 132 14.01 9.05 23.81
CA MET A 132 13.05 9.86 23.06
C MET A 132 11.63 9.76 23.66
N VAL A 133 11.21 8.55 24.06
CA VAL A 133 9.92 8.32 24.71
C VAL A 133 9.86 9.01 26.07
N ALA A 134 10.89 8.89 26.91
CA ALA A 134 10.95 9.55 28.21
C ALA A 134 10.84 11.08 28.08
N ARG A 135 11.52 11.67 27.09
CA ARG A 135 11.44 13.10 26.79
C ARG A 135 10.05 13.51 26.32
N ALA A 136 9.44 12.75 25.41
CA ALA A 136 8.08 13.02 24.93
C ALA A 136 7.06 12.94 26.08
N ALA A 137 7.17 11.94 26.95
CA ALA A 137 6.32 11.79 28.13
C ALA A 137 6.44 12.99 29.07
N ALA A 138 7.67 13.44 29.36
CA ALA A 138 7.91 14.63 30.18
C ALA A 138 7.29 15.89 29.56
N LEU A 139 7.35 16.05 28.23
CA LEU A 139 6.69 17.17 27.55
C LEU A 139 5.16 17.09 27.65
N THR A 140 4.58 15.90 27.55
CA THR A 140 3.13 15.71 27.69
C THR A 140 2.59 15.92 29.10
N ALA A 141 3.47 15.89 30.11
CA ALA A 141 3.13 16.29 31.48
C ALA A 141 3.05 17.82 31.65
N THR A 142 3.41 18.60 30.62
CA THR A 142 3.31 20.06 30.61
C THR A 142 2.12 20.53 29.75
N PRO A 143 1.64 21.77 29.91
CA PRO A 143 0.60 22.33 29.03
C PRO A 143 1.02 22.55 27.57
N ARG A 144 2.27 22.23 27.19
CA ARG A 144 2.80 22.52 25.84
C ARG A 144 2.24 21.60 24.78
N VAL A 145 1.96 20.35 25.12
CA VAL A 145 1.48 19.33 24.18
C VAL A 145 0.75 18.24 24.96
N ASN A 146 -0.36 17.74 24.43
CA ASN A 146 -1.18 16.74 25.13
C ASN A 146 -0.86 15.31 24.69
N LYS A 147 -0.36 15.14 23.47
CA LYS A 147 -0.07 13.83 22.88
C LYS A 147 1.04 13.94 21.83
N VAL A 148 1.95 12.98 21.85
CA VAL A 148 2.98 12.79 20.83
C VAL A 148 2.96 11.33 20.42
N VAL A 149 3.02 11.06 19.12
CA VAL A 149 3.27 9.72 18.59
C VAL A 149 4.69 9.69 18.08
N LEU A 150 5.50 8.77 18.61
CA LEU A 150 6.84 8.50 18.13
C LEU A 150 6.85 7.15 17.40
N SER A 151 7.71 7.05 16.39
CA SER A 151 7.94 5.83 15.63
C SER A 151 9.44 5.56 15.50
N ARG A 152 9.77 4.31 15.20
CA ARG A 152 11.12 3.86 14.84
C ARG A 152 11.06 2.94 13.63
N LEU A 153 12.20 2.72 13.00
CA LEU A 153 12.35 1.93 11.79
C LEU A 153 13.25 0.71 12.04
N ILE A 154 13.10 -0.29 11.19
CA ILE A 154 14.05 -1.39 11.04
C ILE A 154 14.37 -1.48 9.56
N ASP A 155 15.64 -1.24 9.22
CA ASP A 155 16.16 -1.42 7.88
C ASP A 155 16.71 -2.84 7.74
N ILE A 156 16.29 -3.54 6.70
CA ILE A 156 16.70 -4.92 6.40
C ILE A 156 17.22 -4.97 4.98
N ALA A 157 18.45 -5.46 4.80
CA ALA A 157 19.01 -5.77 3.48
C ALA A 157 19.11 -7.28 3.31
N THR A 158 18.70 -7.78 2.14
CA THR A 158 18.81 -9.19 1.75
C THR A 158 19.86 -9.37 0.66
N GLU A 159 20.40 -10.58 0.53
CA GLU A 159 21.28 -10.93 -0.59
C GLU A 159 20.49 -11.03 -1.90
N GLU A 160 19.29 -11.60 -1.83
CA GLU A 160 18.39 -11.78 -2.95
C GLU A 160 17.49 -10.56 -3.17
N LYS A 161 17.01 -10.37 -4.40
CA LYS A 161 15.97 -9.37 -4.68
C LYS A 161 14.63 -9.82 -4.08
N LEU A 162 13.98 -8.91 -3.37
CA LEU A 162 12.66 -9.18 -2.80
C LEU A 162 11.60 -9.28 -3.90
N ASP A 163 10.81 -10.35 -3.85
CA ASP A 163 9.60 -10.50 -4.65
C ASP A 163 8.39 -9.92 -3.89
N SER A 164 8.02 -8.68 -4.24
CA SER A 164 6.90 -7.97 -3.60
C SER A 164 5.56 -8.69 -3.76
N GLY A 165 5.34 -9.40 -4.87
CA GLY A 165 4.12 -10.16 -5.10
C GLY A 165 4.04 -11.38 -4.18
N ALA A 166 5.15 -12.09 -4.00
CA ALA A 166 5.23 -13.18 -3.03
C ALA A 166 5.05 -12.73 -1.57
N LEU A 167 5.63 -11.59 -1.22
CA LEU A 167 5.46 -10.99 0.11
C LEU A 167 4.01 -10.60 0.37
N LEU A 168 3.31 -10.05 -0.64
CA LEU A 168 1.89 -9.73 -0.56
C LEU A 168 1.03 -10.98 -0.29
N GLU A 169 1.29 -12.11 -0.96
CA GLU A 169 0.53 -13.35 -0.69
C GLU A 169 0.71 -13.82 0.76
N LYS A 170 1.95 -13.82 1.27
CA LYS A 170 2.23 -14.16 2.68
C LYS A 170 1.52 -13.19 3.63
N LEU A 171 1.54 -11.90 3.32
CA LEU A 171 0.92 -10.86 4.12
C LEU A 171 -0.60 -11.02 4.20
N ILE A 172 -1.27 -11.32 3.08
CA ILE A 172 -2.72 -11.58 3.03
C ILE A 172 -3.08 -12.83 3.83
N ALA A 173 -2.31 -13.92 3.68
CA ALA A 173 -2.57 -15.18 4.36
C ALA A 173 -2.51 -15.03 5.90
N GLN A 174 -1.58 -14.20 6.39
CA GLN A 174 -1.40 -13.93 7.83
C GLN A 174 -2.36 -12.87 8.37
N ASN A 175 -2.78 -11.92 7.52
CA ASN A 175 -3.61 -10.77 7.92
C ASN A 175 -4.91 -10.70 7.09
N PRO A 176 -5.75 -11.75 7.10
CA PRO A 176 -6.91 -11.80 6.22
C PRO A 176 -7.94 -10.72 6.55
N ALA A 177 -8.04 -10.30 7.81
CA ALA A 177 -9.02 -9.32 8.28
C ALA A 177 -8.67 -7.86 7.90
N SER A 178 -7.39 -7.56 7.69
CA SER A 178 -6.84 -6.21 7.50
C SER A 178 -7.18 -5.59 6.15
N PHE A 179 -6.92 -4.28 6.05
CA PHE A 179 -6.76 -3.55 4.80
C PHE A 179 -5.36 -3.84 4.25
N ASN A 180 -5.28 -4.75 3.28
CA ASN A 180 -4.01 -5.15 2.68
C ASN A 180 -3.75 -4.33 1.43
N PHE A 181 -2.56 -3.75 1.30
CA PHE A 181 -2.22 -2.85 0.20
C PHE A 181 -0.82 -3.12 -0.34
N HIS A 182 -0.66 -2.93 -1.65
CA HIS A 182 0.62 -2.90 -2.35
C HIS A 182 0.58 -1.72 -3.32
N VAL A 183 1.56 -0.83 -3.19
CA VAL A 183 1.58 0.47 -3.87
C VAL A 183 2.93 0.66 -4.59
N PRO A 184 2.94 0.75 -5.93
CA PRO A 184 4.16 1.02 -6.68
C PRO A 184 4.59 2.49 -6.54
N LEU A 185 5.85 2.72 -6.19
CA LEU A 185 6.45 4.04 -6.01
C LEU A 185 7.26 4.46 -7.25
N GLU A 186 7.51 5.77 -7.38
CA GLU A 186 8.17 6.37 -8.55
C GLU A 186 9.64 5.99 -8.68
N ASP A 187 10.31 5.70 -7.56
CA ASP A 187 11.70 5.22 -7.50
C ASP A 187 11.82 3.71 -7.84
N GLY A 188 10.71 3.09 -8.23
CA GLY A 188 10.62 1.65 -8.45
C GLY A 188 10.56 0.86 -7.14
N GLY A 189 10.37 1.49 -5.99
CA GLY A 189 10.05 0.82 -4.73
C GLY A 189 8.59 0.33 -4.67
N VAL A 190 8.27 -0.41 -3.62
CA VAL A 190 6.89 -0.82 -3.30
C VAL A 190 6.63 -0.55 -1.83
N LEU A 191 5.55 0.17 -1.55
CA LEU A 191 4.97 0.27 -0.21
C LEU A 191 3.96 -0.87 -0.03
N LEU A 192 4.19 -1.73 0.98
CA LEU A 192 3.41 -2.94 1.25
C LEU A 192 2.99 -2.96 2.72
N GLY A 193 1.74 -3.33 3.01
CA GLY A 193 1.28 -3.42 4.40
C GLY A 193 -0.10 -4.02 4.60
N ALA A 194 -0.38 -4.33 5.88
CA ALA A 194 -1.65 -4.81 6.41
C ALA A 194 -2.11 -3.84 7.52
N SER A 195 -2.91 -2.83 7.17
CA SER A 195 -3.47 -1.92 8.18
C SER A 195 -4.66 -2.61 8.87
N PRO A 196 -4.74 -2.63 10.21
CA PRO A 196 -5.84 -3.27 10.93
C PRO A 196 -7.19 -2.57 10.69
#